data_AF-A0A1W5D2C0-F1
#
_entry.id   AF-A0A1W5D2C0-F1
#
_cell.length_a   1.000
_cell.length_b   1.000
_cell.length_c   1.000
_cell.angle_alpha   90.00
_cell.angle_beta   90.00
_cell.angle_gamma   90.00
#
_symmetry.space_group_name_H-M   'P 1'
#
loop_
_entity.id
_entity.type
_entity.pdbx_description
1 polymer ?
#
loop_
_entity_poly.entity_id
_entity_poly.type
_entity_poly.pdbx_seq_one_letter_code
_entity_poly.pdbx_strand_id
1 'polypeptide(L)'
;MFMLRNVSKYLFGDTSKESIIELPQGQLYLVRPQSPKGYSELIFKDAAASIRRTGQDFQYQLVVQRAFEEGEEELLADEDGEDGAAEGLGAEKDEKTFLLDEGLHFRSEIREGGEKVLAWRDLSGDPGDLYEFVCDRSIQAGEVSTFEMVAIKCQYERKYRKPNETASEKDLEQFSFTEQPIPSASPIASPILKTVNQPITSPAQKSRATTSTMSPSAQEKRLSKLSPKPKAPLREQKPTVAPPSAAHPVGREVLAKERAELHLFDFQSGAFILQDSAVIATVSEVGSWQYWLQITGEDKDWLGQPVIADINPVFNFEYLSFIFNHYTSDGSAYSWLLRFKDQETEERFQEGLMQALWEQLNEMKWTKAKDDDRQYVLDAFQDLTMEDAPDEVQEEDEVEEEVEDDGQRSEHYDSDESEDDVVTRDDDGNVNSQLAVGYKHDRSFVVRGSKIGVFKHTPNNNLEFSTNISKVTTPKGKLFSPKKVMLHAEDTNMILQNENDPNSLYRMDLEYGKVVDEWKVHDDIPVTTFAPEKASF
;
A
#
# COMPACT_ATOMS: atom_id res chain seq x y z
N MET A 1 -20.54 -12.53 8.27
CA MET A 1 -21.12 -11.20 8.03
C MET A 1 -19.93 -10.27 8.06
N PHE A 2 -19.32 -10.05 6.90
CA PHE A 2 -18.07 -9.29 6.79
C PHE A 2 -18.39 -7.82 7.03
N MET A 3 -17.81 -7.23 8.08
CA MET A 3 -17.90 -5.80 8.31
C MET A 3 -16.86 -5.11 7.42
N LEU A 4 -17.32 -4.46 6.35
CA LEU A 4 -16.54 -3.43 5.64
C LEU A 4 -16.42 -2.23 6.57
N ARG A 5 -15.43 -2.25 7.46
CA ARG A 5 -15.19 -1.19 8.45
C ARG A 5 -14.27 -0.06 7.96
N ASN A 6 -13.91 -0.04 6.68
CA ASN A 6 -13.01 0.97 6.13
C ASN A 6 -13.68 2.16 5.43
N VAL A 7 -14.98 2.39 5.62
CA VAL A 7 -15.63 3.59 5.05
C VAL A 7 -15.08 4.90 5.65
N SER A 8 -14.49 4.86 6.86
CA SER A 8 -13.94 6.05 7.54
C SER A 8 -12.59 6.52 7.00
N LYS A 9 -11.72 5.61 6.51
CA LYS A 9 -10.40 5.97 5.94
C LYS A 9 -10.49 6.46 4.49
N TYR A 10 -11.55 6.09 3.76
CA TYR A 10 -11.83 6.53 2.39
C TYR A 10 -12.53 7.89 2.29
N LEU A 11 -12.97 8.48 3.41
CA LEU A 11 -13.63 9.80 3.40
C LEU A 11 -12.64 10.96 3.47
N PHE A 12 -11.41 10.75 3.95
CA PHE A 12 -10.37 11.78 3.97
C PHE A 12 -9.52 11.74 2.70
N GLY A 13 -9.80 12.66 1.79
CA GLY A 13 -8.72 13.41 1.14
C GLY A 13 -8.06 12.81 -0.10
N ASP A 14 -8.75 12.03 -0.94
CA ASP A 14 -8.29 11.90 -2.33
C ASP A 14 -9.44 11.83 -3.33
N THR A 15 -9.78 12.96 -3.94
CA THR A 15 -10.70 12.99 -5.09
C THR A 15 -10.16 12.19 -6.28
N SER A 16 -8.87 11.83 -6.29
CA SER A 16 -8.29 10.89 -7.27
C SER A 16 -8.46 9.41 -6.88
N LYS A 17 -9.18 9.11 -5.79
CA LYS A 17 -9.63 7.76 -5.43
C LYS A 17 -11.15 7.59 -5.54
N GLU A 18 -11.88 8.53 -6.15
CA GLU A 18 -13.31 8.36 -6.43
C GLU A 18 -13.51 7.16 -7.37
N SER A 19 -14.04 6.07 -6.83
CA SER A 19 -14.38 4.86 -7.58
C SER A 19 -15.64 5.11 -8.41
N ILE A 20 -15.51 5.06 -9.73
CA ILE A 20 -16.60 5.16 -10.70
C ILE A 20 -17.51 3.92 -10.60
N ILE A 21 -16.88 2.76 -10.39
CA ILE A 21 -17.55 1.48 -10.21
C ILE A 21 -16.62 0.52 -9.45
N GLU A 22 -17.21 -0.41 -8.70
CA GLU A 22 -16.50 -1.39 -7.89
C GLU A 22 -17.18 -2.76 -7.95
N LEU A 23 -16.37 -3.82 -7.93
CA LEU A 23 -16.74 -5.19 -7.63
C LEU A 23 -16.12 -5.55 -6.28
N PRO A 24 -16.92 -5.70 -5.21
CA PRO A 24 -16.41 -5.71 -3.84
C PRO A 24 -15.69 -7.00 -3.44
N GLN A 25 -15.84 -8.09 -4.21
CA GLN A 25 -15.29 -9.41 -3.84
C GLN A 25 -14.88 -10.23 -5.05
N GLY A 26 -13.66 -10.75 -5.00
CA GLY A 26 -13.08 -11.68 -5.96
C GLY A 26 -11.65 -12.06 -5.59
N GLN A 27 -10.97 -12.69 -6.53
CA GLN A 27 -9.60 -13.17 -6.38
C GLN A 27 -8.76 -12.72 -7.57
N LEU A 28 -7.54 -12.27 -7.34
CA LEU A 28 -6.62 -11.84 -8.38
C LEU A 28 -5.55 -12.91 -8.64
N TYR A 29 -5.41 -13.30 -9.89
CA TYR A 29 -4.37 -14.21 -10.37
C TYR A 29 -3.50 -13.51 -11.43
N LEU A 30 -2.23 -13.87 -11.48
CA LEU A 30 -1.33 -13.61 -12.59
C LEU A 30 -1.16 -14.91 -13.39
N VAL A 31 -1.56 -14.91 -14.65
CA VAL A 31 -1.47 -16.06 -15.57
C VAL A 31 -0.29 -15.86 -16.51
N ARG A 32 0.64 -16.81 -16.50
CA ARG A 32 1.87 -16.79 -17.31
C ARG A 32 1.99 -18.09 -18.11
N PRO A 33 1.34 -18.18 -19.29
CA PRO A 33 1.26 -19.43 -20.05
C PRO A 33 2.62 -20.00 -20.48
N GLN A 34 3.65 -19.17 -20.59
CA GLN A 34 5.00 -19.55 -21.04
C GLN A 34 6.02 -19.64 -19.90
N SER A 35 5.63 -19.38 -18.65
CA SER A 35 6.58 -19.31 -17.55
C SER A 35 7.04 -20.69 -17.09
N PRO A 36 8.36 -20.91 -16.92
CA PRO A 36 8.90 -22.15 -16.36
C PRO A 36 8.65 -22.27 -14.84
N LYS A 37 8.27 -21.18 -14.16
CA LYS A 37 8.03 -21.14 -12.71
C LYS A 37 6.61 -21.58 -12.31
N GLY A 38 5.68 -21.63 -13.27
CA GLY A 38 4.28 -22.01 -13.02
C GLY A 38 3.33 -21.29 -13.97
N TYR A 39 2.22 -21.94 -14.31
CA TYR A 39 1.22 -21.43 -15.25
C TYR A 39 0.44 -20.23 -14.70
N SER A 40 0.16 -20.22 -13.40
CA SER A 40 -0.59 -19.17 -12.73
C SER A 40 -0.11 -19.01 -11.29
N GLU A 41 -0.30 -17.81 -10.76
CA GLU A 41 0.05 -17.40 -9.40
C GLU A 41 -1.15 -16.66 -8.81
N LEU A 42 -1.60 -17.07 -7.62
CA LEU A 42 -2.63 -16.34 -6.88
C LEU A 42 -1.97 -15.14 -6.20
N ILE A 43 -2.33 -13.93 -6.61
CA ILE A 43 -1.79 -12.68 -6.06
C ILE A 43 -2.61 -12.27 -4.84
N PHE A 44 -3.93 -12.17 -4.98
CA PHE A 44 -4.84 -11.84 -3.89
C PHE A 44 -5.95 -12.87 -3.77
N LYS A 45 -6.01 -13.53 -2.61
CA LYS A 45 -7.05 -14.52 -2.29
C LYS A 45 -8.42 -13.88 -2.13
N ASP A 46 -8.46 -12.69 -1.53
CA ASP A 46 -9.64 -11.90 -1.25
C ASP A 46 -9.32 -10.45 -1.67
N ALA A 47 -10.07 -9.91 -2.62
CA ALA A 47 -9.82 -8.60 -3.19
C ALA A 47 -11.08 -7.94 -3.77
N ALA A 48 -11.04 -6.61 -3.89
CA ALA A 48 -12.02 -5.79 -4.60
C ALA A 48 -11.38 -5.19 -5.85
N ALA A 49 -12.11 -5.13 -6.96
CA ALA A 49 -11.69 -4.47 -8.20
C ALA A 49 -12.49 -3.20 -8.40
N SER A 50 -11.83 -2.08 -8.69
CA SER A 50 -12.47 -0.76 -8.88
C SER A 50 -11.89 -0.02 -10.07
N ILE A 51 -12.68 0.86 -10.69
CA ILE A 51 -12.20 1.82 -11.68
C ILE A 51 -12.24 3.20 -11.03
N ARG A 52 -11.09 3.87 -10.93
CA ARG A 52 -10.96 5.17 -10.28
C ARG A 52 -10.61 6.26 -11.29
N ARG A 53 -11.11 7.47 -11.04
CA ARG A 53 -10.62 8.69 -11.70
C ARG A 53 -9.21 8.99 -11.23
N THR A 54 -8.42 9.69 -12.03
CA THR A 54 -7.14 10.25 -11.56
C THR A 54 -7.26 11.78 -11.51
N GLY A 55 -6.25 12.47 -10.99
CA GLY A 55 -6.17 13.94 -11.04
C GLY A 55 -6.03 14.52 -12.46
N GLN A 56 -5.94 13.69 -13.51
CA GLN A 56 -5.85 14.13 -14.90
C GLN A 56 -7.12 13.78 -15.69
N ASP A 57 -7.59 14.75 -16.48
CA ASP A 57 -8.73 14.56 -17.38
C ASP A 57 -8.50 13.40 -18.36
N PHE A 58 -9.55 12.57 -18.50
CA PHE A 58 -9.56 11.38 -19.36
C PHE A 58 -8.48 10.35 -19.01
N GLN A 59 -8.08 10.31 -17.74
CA GLN A 59 -7.16 9.31 -17.23
C GLN A 59 -7.79 8.57 -16.05
N TYR A 60 -7.79 7.25 -16.20
CA TYR A 60 -8.50 6.31 -15.33
C TYR A 60 -7.59 5.15 -14.99
N GLN A 61 -7.80 4.57 -13.81
CA GLN A 61 -7.05 3.43 -13.33
C GLN A 61 -7.99 2.28 -12.99
N LEU A 62 -7.63 1.07 -13.40
CA LEU A 62 -8.16 -0.16 -12.84
C LEU A 62 -7.31 -0.48 -11.60
N VAL A 63 -7.96 -0.64 -10.46
CA VAL A 63 -7.30 -0.90 -9.19
C VAL A 63 -7.86 -2.17 -8.58
N VAL A 64 -6.98 -3.10 -8.20
CA VAL A 64 -7.34 -4.29 -7.45
C VAL A 64 -6.72 -4.17 -6.07
N GLN A 65 -7.57 -4.05 -5.06
CA GLN A 65 -7.18 -3.92 -3.66
C GLN A 65 -7.40 -5.24 -2.95
N ARG A 66 -6.42 -5.71 -2.18
CA ARG A 66 -6.59 -6.84 -1.26
C ARG A 66 -7.58 -6.49 -0.15
N ALA A 67 -8.46 -7.43 0.20
CA ALA A 67 -9.40 -7.30 1.31
C ALA A 67 -8.90 -8.11 2.52
N PHE A 68 -8.83 -7.49 3.70
CA PHE A 68 -8.44 -8.15 4.95
C PHE A 68 -9.64 -8.85 5.62
N GLU A 69 -9.41 -10.02 6.22
CA GLU A 69 -10.38 -10.64 7.13
C GLU A 69 -10.30 -9.94 8.51
N GLU A 70 -11.42 -9.80 9.22
CA GLU A 70 -11.52 -9.07 10.50
C GLU A 70 -10.48 -9.59 11.51
N GLY A 71 -9.44 -8.79 11.80
CA GLY A 71 -8.32 -9.13 12.68
C GLY A 71 -6.96 -9.38 12.00
N GLU A 72 -6.88 -9.40 10.66
CA GLU A 72 -5.59 -9.45 9.93
C GLU A 72 -4.93 -8.07 9.80
N GLU A 73 -5.71 -6.99 9.76
CA GLU A 73 -5.23 -5.61 9.62
C GLU A 73 -4.38 -5.16 10.85
N GLU A 74 -4.70 -5.69 12.04
CA GLU A 74 -3.90 -5.50 13.26
C GLU A 74 -2.54 -6.22 13.21
N LEU A 75 -2.36 -7.23 12.35
CA LEU A 75 -1.10 -8.00 12.28
C LEU A 75 -0.08 -7.36 11.33
N LEU A 76 -0.53 -6.65 10.30
CA LEU A 76 0.35 -5.94 9.35
C LEU A 76 0.85 -4.61 9.91
N ALA A 77 0.02 -3.92 10.69
CA ALA A 77 0.43 -2.70 11.39
C ALA A 77 1.54 -2.95 12.43
N ASP A 78 1.62 -4.18 12.98
CA ASP A 78 2.69 -4.61 13.88
C ASP A 78 3.94 -5.15 13.13
N GLU A 79 3.86 -5.40 11.81
CA GLU A 79 4.93 -5.92 10.95
C GLU A 79 5.73 -4.81 10.24
N ASP A 80 5.13 -3.63 10.02
CA ASP A 80 5.76 -2.44 9.41
C ASP A 80 6.50 -1.54 10.42
N GLY A 81 6.87 -2.10 11.57
CA GLY A 81 7.78 -1.46 12.51
C GLY A 81 9.22 -1.45 11.98
N GLU A 82 9.68 -0.26 11.58
CA GLU A 82 11.06 0.10 11.26
C GLU A 82 11.64 -0.48 9.94
N ASP A 83 11.17 0.04 8.81
CA ASP A 83 12.01 0.31 7.63
C ASP A 83 11.32 1.37 6.75
N GLY A 84 11.44 2.64 7.15
CA GLY A 84 10.85 3.84 6.54
C GLY A 84 11.42 4.24 5.18
N ALA A 85 11.76 3.28 4.32
CA ALA A 85 12.26 3.54 2.95
C ALA A 85 11.47 2.79 1.86
N ALA A 86 10.29 2.24 2.19
CA ALA A 86 9.51 1.41 1.27
C ALA A 86 8.02 1.79 1.17
N GLU A 87 7.62 3.02 1.51
CA GLU A 87 6.21 3.45 1.37
C GLU A 87 5.70 3.50 -0.09
N GLY A 88 6.61 3.53 -1.07
CA GLY A 88 6.26 3.30 -2.48
C GLY A 88 6.06 1.82 -2.85
N LEU A 89 6.50 0.88 -2.02
CA LEU A 89 6.50 -0.57 -2.26
C LEU A 89 5.49 -1.32 -1.38
N GLY A 90 5.07 -0.75 -0.25
CA GLY A 90 4.00 -1.29 0.60
C GLY A 90 2.63 -1.22 -0.09
N ALA A 91 2.32 -0.10 -0.75
CA ALA A 91 1.10 0.03 -1.56
C ALA A 91 1.05 -1.01 -2.71
N GLU A 92 2.20 -1.39 -3.29
CA GLU A 92 2.25 -2.43 -4.32
C GLU A 92 2.05 -3.86 -3.80
N LYS A 93 2.21 -4.09 -2.48
CA LYS A 93 2.00 -5.40 -1.85
C LYS A 93 0.51 -5.72 -1.73
N ASP A 94 -0.33 -4.74 -1.41
CA ASP A 94 -1.77 -4.95 -1.19
C ASP A 94 -2.68 -4.25 -2.22
N GLU A 95 -2.13 -3.45 -3.12
CA GLU A 95 -2.84 -2.83 -4.25
C GLU A 95 -2.12 -3.13 -5.57
N LYS A 96 -2.89 -3.44 -6.61
CA LYS A 96 -2.40 -3.48 -8.00
C LYS A 96 -3.16 -2.47 -8.85
N THR A 97 -2.42 -1.53 -9.41
CA THR A 97 -2.98 -0.41 -10.18
C THR A 97 -2.50 -0.46 -11.63
N PHE A 98 -3.46 -0.35 -12.54
CA PHE A 98 -3.26 -0.43 -13.98
C PHE A 98 -3.86 0.78 -14.67
N LEU A 99 -3.09 1.44 -15.52
CA LEU A 99 -3.61 2.49 -16.37
C LEU A 99 -4.62 1.90 -17.36
N LEU A 100 -5.84 2.44 -17.37
CA LEU A 100 -6.90 1.91 -18.20
C LEU A 100 -6.83 2.50 -19.62
N ASP A 101 -5.92 1.95 -20.43
CA ASP A 101 -5.76 2.28 -21.84
C ASP A 101 -6.06 1.10 -22.79
N GLU A 102 -6.03 1.38 -24.10
CA GLU A 102 -6.32 0.36 -25.12
C GLU A 102 -5.29 -0.80 -25.15
N GLY A 103 -4.07 -0.55 -24.68
CA GLY A 103 -3.01 -1.54 -24.60
C GLY A 103 -3.33 -2.65 -23.60
N LEU A 104 -4.11 -2.33 -22.56
CA LEU A 104 -4.50 -3.27 -21.51
C LEU A 104 -5.38 -4.43 -22.03
N HIS A 105 -6.09 -4.24 -23.14
CA HIS A 105 -7.00 -5.24 -23.72
C HIS A 105 -7.97 -5.84 -22.69
N PHE A 106 -8.59 -4.97 -21.89
CA PHE A 106 -9.53 -5.37 -20.85
C PHE A 106 -10.74 -6.10 -21.44
N ARG A 107 -11.18 -7.19 -20.78
CA ARG A 107 -12.28 -8.05 -21.24
C ARG A 107 -12.96 -8.75 -20.07
N SER A 108 -14.24 -9.09 -20.24
CA SER A 108 -14.96 -9.97 -19.31
C SER A 108 -15.46 -11.26 -19.98
N GLU A 109 -15.61 -12.33 -19.21
CA GLU A 109 -16.23 -13.58 -19.66
C GLU A 109 -17.06 -14.20 -18.53
N ILE A 110 -18.17 -14.83 -18.91
CA ILE A 110 -18.94 -15.72 -18.01
C ILE A 110 -18.75 -17.14 -18.53
N ARG A 111 -18.00 -17.96 -17.78
CA ARG A 111 -17.66 -19.33 -18.16
C ARG A 111 -18.88 -20.25 -18.09
N GLU A 112 -18.80 -21.41 -18.74
CA GLU A 112 -19.87 -22.44 -18.72
C GLU A 112 -20.25 -22.89 -17.29
N GLY A 113 -19.35 -22.76 -16.32
CA GLY A 113 -19.59 -23.02 -14.89
C GLY A 113 -20.27 -21.89 -14.11
N GLY A 114 -20.59 -20.76 -14.75
CA GLY A 114 -21.15 -19.57 -14.12
C GLY A 114 -20.11 -18.68 -13.41
N GLU A 115 -18.82 -19.02 -13.51
CA GLU A 115 -17.72 -18.17 -13.05
C GLU A 115 -17.66 -16.92 -13.90
N LYS A 116 -17.58 -15.76 -13.26
CA LYS A 116 -17.45 -14.46 -13.92
C LYS A 116 -16.02 -14.00 -13.75
N VAL A 117 -15.37 -13.69 -14.86
CA VAL A 117 -13.96 -13.32 -14.86
C VAL A 117 -13.75 -12.01 -15.61
N LEU A 118 -12.85 -11.19 -15.09
CA LEU A 118 -12.28 -10.04 -15.77
C LEU A 118 -10.82 -10.37 -16.08
N ALA A 119 -10.32 -9.98 -17.24
CA ALA A 119 -8.92 -10.20 -17.59
C ALA A 119 -8.34 -9.05 -18.41
N TRP A 120 -7.04 -8.85 -18.24
CA TRP A 120 -6.30 -7.80 -18.95
C TRP A 120 -4.81 -8.14 -19.02
N ARG A 121 -4.12 -7.60 -20.02
CA ARG A 121 -2.69 -7.92 -20.26
C ARG A 121 -1.79 -7.38 -19.17
N ASP A 122 -0.78 -8.17 -18.83
CA ASP A 122 0.36 -7.66 -18.10
C ASP A 122 1.29 -6.95 -19.08
N LEU A 123 1.33 -5.61 -19.01
CA LEU A 123 2.18 -4.80 -19.89
C LEU A 123 3.66 -4.81 -19.49
N SER A 124 3.97 -5.29 -18.28
CA SER A 124 5.33 -5.37 -17.74
C SER A 124 5.90 -6.80 -17.81
N GLY A 125 5.04 -7.80 -18.08
CA GLY A 125 5.37 -9.22 -18.17
C GLY A 125 5.77 -9.71 -19.57
N ASP A 126 5.87 -11.03 -19.71
CA ASP A 126 6.21 -11.65 -20.99
C ASP A 126 5.01 -11.64 -21.97
N PRO A 127 5.25 -11.71 -23.30
CA PRO A 127 4.17 -11.78 -24.28
C PRO A 127 3.20 -12.94 -24.02
N GLY A 128 1.96 -12.60 -23.68
CA GLY A 128 0.90 -13.55 -23.37
C GLY A 128 0.55 -13.63 -21.88
N ASP A 129 1.32 -12.97 -21.02
CA ASP A 129 1.01 -12.81 -19.60
C ASP A 129 -0.18 -11.87 -19.40
N LEU A 130 -1.02 -12.21 -18.43
CA LEU A 130 -2.22 -11.45 -18.11
C LEU A 130 -2.63 -11.62 -16.67
N TYR A 131 -3.38 -10.66 -16.18
CA TYR A 131 -4.10 -10.77 -14.92
C TYR A 131 -5.51 -11.31 -15.17
N GLU A 132 -5.96 -12.16 -14.27
CA GLU A 132 -7.32 -12.69 -14.20
C GLU A 132 -7.91 -12.36 -12.83
N PHE A 133 -9.01 -11.61 -12.80
CA PHE A 133 -9.81 -11.38 -11.61
C PHE A 133 -11.07 -12.24 -11.66
N VAL A 134 -11.16 -13.21 -10.76
CA VAL A 134 -12.29 -14.12 -10.64
C VAL A 134 -13.27 -13.53 -9.63
N CYS A 135 -14.44 -13.09 -10.10
CA CYS A 135 -15.44 -12.48 -9.23
C CYS A 135 -16.09 -13.53 -8.33
N ASP A 136 -16.44 -13.14 -7.10
CA ASP A 136 -17.18 -14.02 -6.19
C ASP A 136 -18.55 -14.42 -6.77
N ARG A 137 -19.10 -15.54 -6.26
CA ARG A 137 -20.40 -16.06 -6.70
C ARG A 137 -21.54 -15.08 -6.43
N SER A 138 -21.45 -14.27 -5.39
CA SER A 138 -22.43 -13.24 -5.02
C SER A 138 -22.58 -12.12 -6.04
N ILE A 139 -21.53 -11.82 -6.82
CA ILE A 139 -21.54 -10.77 -7.83
C ILE A 139 -22.48 -11.15 -8.97
N GLN A 140 -23.36 -10.26 -9.42
CA GLN A 140 -24.28 -10.56 -10.51
C GLN A 140 -23.62 -10.37 -11.88
N ALA A 141 -24.06 -11.15 -12.87
CA ALA A 141 -23.58 -11.01 -14.25
C ALA A 141 -23.76 -9.58 -14.81
N GLY A 142 -24.85 -8.91 -14.44
CA GLY A 142 -25.11 -7.53 -14.85
C GLY A 142 -24.13 -6.51 -14.27
N GLU A 143 -23.59 -6.75 -13.06
CA GLU A 143 -22.58 -5.90 -12.45
C GLU A 143 -21.26 -6.01 -13.22
N VAL A 144 -20.87 -7.23 -13.61
CA VAL A 144 -19.67 -7.50 -14.43
C VAL A 144 -19.80 -6.85 -15.82
N SER A 145 -20.95 -6.98 -16.48
CA SER A 145 -21.19 -6.30 -17.77
C SER A 145 -21.18 -4.78 -17.65
N THR A 146 -21.66 -4.24 -16.53
CA THR A 146 -21.61 -2.79 -16.27
C THR A 146 -20.16 -2.34 -16.04
N PHE A 147 -19.39 -3.11 -15.29
CA PHE A 147 -17.96 -2.86 -15.05
C PHE A 147 -17.16 -2.83 -16.36
N GLU A 148 -17.36 -3.82 -17.24
CA GLU A 148 -16.74 -3.85 -18.56
C GLU A 148 -17.15 -2.65 -19.44
N MET A 149 -18.43 -2.29 -19.44
CA MET A 149 -18.93 -1.13 -20.19
C MET A 149 -18.30 0.18 -19.70
N VAL A 150 -18.13 0.34 -18.38
CA VAL A 150 -17.43 1.51 -17.79
C VAL A 150 -15.97 1.51 -18.22
N ALA A 151 -15.30 0.35 -18.21
CA ALA A 151 -13.92 0.24 -18.65
C ALA A 151 -13.75 0.65 -20.13
N ILE A 152 -14.64 0.19 -21.01
CA ILE A 152 -14.65 0.55 -22.44
C ILE A 152 -14.82 2.06 -22.62
N LYS A 153 -15.76 2.68 -21.89
CA LYS A 153 -15.98 4.14 -21.95
C LYS A 153 -14.74 4.89 -21.50
N CYS A 154 -14.12 4.50 -20.40
CA CYS A 154 -12.90 5.13 -19.88
C CYS A 154 -11.73 5.03 -20.88
N GLN A 155 -11.56 3.88 -21.55
CA GLN A 155 -10.56 3.72 -22.61
C GLN A 155 -10.83 4.61 -23.83
N TYR A 156 -12.10 4.74 -24.26
CA TYR A 156 -12.50 5.68 -25.32
C TYR A 156 -12.11 7.12 -24.96
N GLU A 157 -12.50 7.55 -23.76
CA GLU A 157 -12.24 8.91 -23.32
C GLU A 157 -10.74 9.21 -23.31
N ARG A 158 -9.94 8.27 -22.80
CA ARG A 158 -8.47 8.38 -22.79
C ARG A 158 -7.88 8.49 -24.19
N LYS A 159 -8.28 7.61 -25.11
CA LYS A 159 -7.75 7.55 -26.48
C LYS A 159 -8.09 8.82 -27.28
N TYR A 160 -9.32 9.30 -27.16
CA TYR A 160 -9.81 10.41 -27.98
C TYR A 160 -9.78 11.77 -27.28
N ARG A 161 -9.53 11.80 -25.96
CA ARG A 161 -9.57 12.99 -25.11
C ARG A 161 -10.90 13.73 -25.23
N LYS A 162 -11.99 12.96 -25.16
CA LYS A 162 -13.38 13.43 -25.32
C LYS A 162 -14.30 12.69 -24.35
N PRO A 163 -15.39 13.32 -23.88
CA PRO A 163 -16.38 12.64 -23.05
C PRO A 163 -17.03 11.45 -23.77
N ASN A 164 -17.31 10.38 -23.03
CA ASN A 164 -17.91 9.14 -23.55
C ASN A 164 -19.30 9.34 -24.18
N GLU A 165 -20.01 10.39 -23.80
CA GLU A 165 -21.30 10.80 -24.37
C GLU A 165 -21.22 11.13 -25.87
N THR A 166 -20.02 11.43 -26.37
CA THR A 166 -19.76 11.71 -27.78
C THR A 166 -19.37 10.48 -28.59
N ALA A 167 -19.22 9.32 -27.93
CA ALA A 167 -18.84 8.06 -28.58
C ALA A 167 -20.03 7.46 -29.35
N SER A 168 -19.78 7.01 -30.58
CA SER A 168 -20.71 6.11 -31.26
C SER A 168 -20.50 4.66 -30.81
N GLU A 169 -21.49 3.80 -31.05
CA GLU A 169 -21.38 2.36 -30.75
C GLU A 169 -20.14 1.73 -31.42
N LYS A 170 -19.85 2.13 -32.67
CA LYS A 170 -18.64 1.71 -33.41
C LYS A 170 -17.33 2.19 -32.81
N ASP A 171 -17.36 3.31 -32.07
CA ASP A 171 -16.16 3.80 -31.40
C ASP A 171 -15.88 3.00 -30.12
N LEU A 172 -16.94 2.57 -29.40
CA LEU A 172 -16.83 1.74 -28.21
C LEU A 172 -16.45 0.29 -28.57
N GLU A 173 -16.97 -0.24 -29.68
CA GLU A 173 -16.63 -1.58 -30.19
C GLU A 173 -15.12 -1.78 -30.40
N GLN A 174 -14.34 -0.72 -30.66
CA GLN A 174 -12.88 -0.80 -30.84
C GLN A 174 -12.13 -1.23 -29.58
N PHE A 175 -12.77 -1.16 -28.41
CA PHE A 175 -12.20 -1.57 -27.13
C PHE A 175 -12.82 -2.88 -26.62
N SER A 176 -13.61 -3.56 -27.45
CA SER A 176 -14.14 -4.90 -27.17
C SER A 176 -13.19 -5.96 -27.75
N PHE A 177 -12.38 -6.58 -26.89
CA PHE A 177 -11.31 -7.51 -27.28
C PHE A 177 -11.72 -9.00 -27.20
N THR A 178 -12.97 -9.31 -27.58
CA THR A 178 -13.60 -10.64 -27.43
C THR A 178 -13.00 -11.75 -28.31
N GLU A 179 -12.13 -11.43 -29.26
CA GLU A 179 -11.49 -12.41 -30.15
C GLU A 179 -10.40 -13.24 -29.47
N GLN A 180 -9.94 -12.85 -28.28
CA GLN A 180 -8.88 -13.54 -27.54
C GLN A 180 -9.45 -14.25 -26.31
N PRO A 181 -9.33 -15.59 -26.20
CA PRO A 181 -9.87 -16.33 -25.06
C PRO A 181 -9.14 -15.95 -23.76
N ILE A 182 -9.86 -15.96 -22.64
CA ILE A 182 -9.28 -15.76 -21.31
C ILE A 182 -8.79 -17.13 -20.77
N PRO A 183 -7.47 -17.36 -20.65
CA PRO A 183 -6.95 -18.57 -20.02
C PRO A 183 -7.35 -18.62 -18.53
N SER A 184 -7.60 -19.82 -18.02
CA SER A 184 -8.05 -20.06 -16.65
C SER A 184 -6.89 -20.32 -15.70
N ALA A 185 -6.77 -19.56 -14.61
CA ALA A 185 -5.71 -19.64 -13.61
C ALA A 185 -5.68 -20.93 -12.76
N SER A 186 -6.38 -22.01 -13.13
CA SER A 186 -6.31 -23.30 -12.41
C SER A 186 -6.49 -24.54 -13.30
N PRO A 187 -5.75 -25.64 -13.03
CA PRO A 187 -6.21 -27.00 -13.26
C PRO A 187 -7.07 -27.46 -12.07
N ILE A 188 -8.36 -27.75 -12.31
CA ILE A 188 -9.26 -28.30 -11.29
C ILE A 188 -8.72 -29.67 -10.82
N ALA A 189 -8.33 -29.78 -9.55
CA ALA A 189 -7.98 -31.06 -8.95
C ALA A 189 -9.25 -31.88 -8.62
N SER A 190 -9.51 -32.93 -9.41
CA SER A 190 -10.03 -34.23 -8.96
C SER A 190 -9.80 -35.27 -10.06
N PRO A 191 -9.27 -36.47 -9.75
CA PRO A 191 -8.91 -37.45 -10.75
C PRO A 191 -10.17 -38.17 -11.25
N ILE A 192 -10.67 -37.80 -12.43
CA ILE A 192 -11.57 -38.68 -13.16
C ILE A 192 -10.69 -39.60 -14.01
N LEU A 193 -10.47 -40.81 -13.49
CA LEU A 193 -10.06 -41.96 -14.27
C LEU A 193 -10.92 -42.04 -15.54
N LYS A 194 -10.36 -41.63 -16.69
CA LYS A 194 -10.91 -41.99 -18.00
C LYS A 194 -9.98 -42.97 -18.68
N THR A 195 -10.25 -44.21 -18.33
CA THR A 195 -10.03 -45.45 -19.07
C THR A 195 -9.78 -45.24 -20.56
N VAL A 196 -8.64 -45.81 -20.98
CA VAL A 196 -8.28 -46.24 -22.33
C VAL A 196 -9.49 -46.66 -23.16
N ASN A 197 -9.63 -46.08 -24.36
CA ASN A 197 -10.00 -46.84 -25.55
C ASN A 197 -9.58 -46.07 -26.80
N GLN A 198 -8.45 -46.51 -27.37
CA GLN A 198 -8.17 -46.33 -28.80
C GLN A 198 -9.18 -47.16 -29.62
N PRO A 199 -9.42 -46.79 -30.88
CA PRO A 199 -8.80 -47.61 -31.92
C PRO A 199 -8.10 -46.81 -33.03
N ILE A 200 -6.81 -47.09 -33.09
CA ILE A 200 -5.91 -47.26 -34.24
C ILE A 200 -6.61 -47.45 -35.60
N THR A 201 -6.29 -46.60 -36.59
CA THR A 201 -5.96 -47.00 -37.96
C THR A 201 -4.96 -46.01 -38.59
N SER A 202 -3.85 -46.54 -39.10
CA SER A 202 -2.78 -45.86 -39.87
C SER A 202 -2.90 -46.24 -41.36
N PRO A 203 -1.93 -46.01 -42.28
CA PRO A 203 -0.83 -45.01 -42.39
C PRO A 203 -0.64 -44.45 -43.84
N ALA A 204 0.45 -43.67 -44.04
CA ALA A 204 1.29 -43.48 -45.27
C ALA A 204 1.10 -42.15 -46.03
N GLN A 205 2.11 -41.46 -46.61
CA GLN A 205 3.58 -41.60 -46.68
C GLN A 205 4.20 -40.31 -47.28
N LYS A 206 5.37 -39.90 -46.74
CA LYS A 206 6.60 -39.36 -47.37
C LYS A 206 6.56 -38.46 -48.65
N SER A 207 7.25 -37.31 -48.60
CA SER A 207 8.49 -36.95 -49.36
C SER A 207 8.75 -35.43 -49.28
N ARG A 208 9.88 -34.98 -48.72
CA ARG A 208 11.22 -34.68 -49.28
C ARG A 208 11.30 -33.35 -50.06
N ALA A 209 12.16 -32.48 -49.53
CA ALA A 209 12.60 -31.18 -50.02
C ALA A 209 13.27 -31.17 -51.40
N THR A 210 13.26 -30.02 -52.08
CA THR A 210 14.45 -29.31 -52.59
C THR A 210 14.13 -27.88 -53.09
N THR A 211 14.96 -26.95 -52.63
CA THR A 211 15.45 -25.67 -53.20
C THR A 211 15.38 -25.47 -54.72
N SER A 212 15.16 -24.21 -55.17
CA SER A 212 16.04 -23.44 -56.08
C SER A 212 15.45 -22.07 -56.53
N THR A 213 16.12 -20.97 -56.13
CA THR A 213 16.47 -19.73 -56.88
C THR A 213 15.46 -19.00 -57.80
N MET A 214 15.33 -17.68 -57.57
CA MET A 214 15.87 -16.60 -58.43
C MET A 214 15.60 -15.21 -57.79
N SER A 215 16.65 -14.39 -57.68
CA SER A 215 16.66 -12.96 -57.32
C SER A 215 16.85 -12.11 -58.60
N PRO A 216 17.25 -10.82 -58.60
CA PRO A 216 16.80 -9.59 -57.89
C PRO A 216 16.58 -8.40 -58.87
N SER A 217 16.05 -7.25 -58.41
CA SER A 217 16.38 -5.84 -58.80
C SER A 217 15.22 -4.90 -58.43
N ALA A 218 15.37 -3.59 -58.18
CA ALA A 218 16.42 -2.70 -57.70
C ALA A 218 15.75 -1.32 -57.47
N GLN A 219 16.18 -0.57 -56.43
CA GLN A 219 16.13 0.90 -56.27
C GLN A 219 14.74 1.61 -56.28
N GLU A 220 14.47 2.71 -55.55
CA GLU A 220 15.30 3.75 -54.96
C GLU A 220 14.49 4.64 -53.99
N LYS A 221 15.22 5.40 -53.17
CA LYS A 221 14.82 6.42 -52.20
C LYS A 221 13.73 7.40 -52.67
N ARG A 222 12.88 7.84 -51.72
CA ARG A 222 12.47 9.26 -51.62
C ARG A 222 12.09 9.68 -50.21
N LEU A 223 12.88 10.61 -49.66
CA LEU A 223 12.48 11.53 -48.59
C LEU A 223 11.41 12.50 -49.12
N SER A 224 10.39 12.78 -48.32
CA SER A 224 9.53 13.96 -48.50
C SER A 224 9.04 14.52 -47.16
N LYS A 225 9.72 15.59 -46.74
CA LYS A 225 9.21 16.85 -46.14
C LYS A 225 7.87 16.78 -45.38
N LEU A 226 7.95 16.89 -44.05
CA LEU A 226 6.89 17.36 -43.18
C LEU A 226 6.87 18.89 -43.20
N SER A 227 5.73 19.47 -43.61
CA SER A 227 5.43 20.90 -43.44
C SER A 227 4.80 21.13 -42.06
N PRO A 228 5.14 22.23 -41.35
CA PRO A 228 4.58 22.54 -40.05
C PRO A 228 3.15 23.07 -40.16
N LYS A 229 2.22 22.50 -39.39
CA LYS A 229 0.87 23.05 -39.15
C LYS A 229 0.89 23.96 -37.91
N PRO A 230 -0.03 24.93 -37.83
CA PRO A 230 0.22 26.24 -37.22
C PRO A 230 0.09 26.27 -35.70
N LYS A 231 0.91 27.12 -35.08
CA LYS A 231 0.79 27.53 -33.67
C LYS A 231 -0.59 28.17 -33.44
N ALA A 232 -1.36 27.58 -32.53
CA ALA A 232 -2.48 28.27 -31.89
C ALA A 232 -1.94 29.49 -31.09
N PRO A 233 -2.70 30.58 -30.98
CA PRO A 233 -2.20 31.81 -30.37
C PRO A 233 -1.96 31.59 -28.88
N LEU A 234 -0.75 31.99 -28.42
CA LEU A 234 -0.45 32.24 -27.02
C LEU A 234 -1.43 33.30 -26.53
N ARG A 235 -2.45 32.86 -25.79
CA ARG A 235 -3.25 33.75 -24.95
C ARG A 235 -2.32 34.19 -23.83
N GLU A 236 -2.06 35.49 -23.70
CA GLU A 236 -1.38 36.03 -22.53
C GLU A 236 -2.23 35.66 -21.29
N GLN A 237 -1.76 34.68 -20.51
CA GLN A 237 -2.50 34.14 -19.37
C GLN A 237 -2.11 34.93 -18.14
N LYS A 238 -3.11 35.56 -17.50
CA LYS A 238 -2.93 36.38 -16.30
C LYS A 238 -2.65 35.50 -15.08
N PRO A 239 -1.98 36.04 -14.03
CA PRO A 239 -1.74 35.32 -12.78
C PRO A 239 -3.03 34.81 -12.13
N THR A 240 -2.93 33.72 -11.38
CA THR A 240 -4.05 33.17 -10.59
C THR A 240 -4.53 34.20 -9.57
N VAL A 241 -5.80 34.58 -9.61
CA VAL A 241 -6.41 35.57 -8.69
C VAL A 241 -7.25 34.83 -7.65
N ALA A 242 -7.06 35.19 -6.38
CA ALA A 242 -7.81 34.62 -5.27
C ALA A 242 -9.34 34.80 -5.47
N PRO A 243 -10.15 33.75 -5.25
CA PRO A 243 -11.61 33.86 -5.23
C PRO A 243 -12.08 34.74 -4.06
N PRO A 244 -13.29 35.33 -4.14
CA PRO A 244 -13.89 36.06 -3.03
C PRO A 244 -14.24 35.12 -1.87
N SER A 245 -13.97 35.55 -0.64
CA SER A 245 -14.35 34.81 0.57
C SER A 245 -15.88 34.59 0.63
N ALA A 246 -16.30 33.39 1.02
CA ALA A 246 -17.69 33.12 1.34
C ALA A 246 -18.14 33.91 2.58
N ALA A 247 -19.44 34.20 2.68
CA ALA A 247 -20.03 34.86 3.85
C ALA A 247 -20.00 33.89 5.05
N HIS A 248 -19.49 34.37 6.20
CA HIS A 248 -19.27 33.54 7.37
C HIS A 248 -20.54 33.36 8.21
N PRO A 249 -20.78 32.16 8.77
CA PRO A 249 -21.76 31.95 9.84
C PRO A 249 -21.24 32.51 11.18
N VAL A 250 -22.13 32.75 12.14
CA VAL A 250 -21.72 33.17 13.51
C VAL A 250 -21.15 31.95 14.26
N GLY A 251 -19.84 31.96 14.50
CA GLY A 251 -19.17 30.93 15.31
C GLY A 251 -19.66 30.90 16.75
N ARG A 252 -19.91 29.70 17.28
CA ARG A 252 -20.32 29.43 18.67
C ARG A 252 -19.11 29.18 19.56
N GLU A 253 -18.26 28.24 19.16
CA GLU A 253 -17.07 27.80 19.88
C GLU A 253 -15.87 27.87 18.93
N VAL A 254 -14.74 28.39 19.41
CA VAL A 254 -13.49 28.48 18.63
C VAL A 254 -12.59 27.35 19.07
N LEU A 255 -12.22 26.49 18.12
CA LEU A 255 -11.38 25.31 18.35
C LEU A 255 -9.90 25.64 18.18
N ALA A 256 -9.56 26.42 17.15
CA ALA A 256 -8.21 26.94 16.93
C ALA A 256 -8.27 28.38 16.41
N LYS A 257 -7.28 29.19 16.80
CA LYS A 257 -7.13 30.55 16.30
C LYS A 257 -5.67 30.98 16.33
N GLU A 258 -5.00 30.90 15.19
CA GLU A 258 -3.56 31.13 15.10
C GLU A 258 -3.21 32.13 13.99
N ARG A 259 -2.01 32.72 14.11
CA ARG A 259 -1.46 33.66 13.12
C ARG A 259 -0.55 32.92 12.14
N ALA A 260 -0.68 33.25 10.86
CA ALA A 260 0.08 32.62 9.79
C ALA A 260 0.29 33.58 8.61
N GLU A 261 1.14 33.18 7.66
CA GLU A 261 1.24 33.78 6.33
C GLU A 261 0.38 32.99 5.35
N LEU A 262 -0.30 33.66 4.42
CA LEU A 262 -1.14 33.03 3.41
C LEU A 262 -0.47 33.04 2.05
N HIS A 263 -0.37 31.87 1.43
CA HIS A 263 0.14 31.68 0.09
C HIS A 263 -0.88 30.95 -0.78
N LEU A 264 -0.89 31.26 -2.08
CA LEU A 264 -1.76 30.63 -3.07
C LEU A 264 -0.90 29.94 -4.14
N PHE A 265 -1.23 28.70 -4.46
CA PHE A 265 -0.57 27.98 -5.54
C PHE A 265 -0.90 28.60 -6.90
N ASP A 266 0.13 28.88 -7.68
CA ASP A 266 -0.01 29.38 -9.05
C ASP A 266 0.42 28.32 -10.06
N PHE A 267 -0.55 27.85 -10.85
CA PHE A 267 -0.33 26.77 -11.83
C PHE A 267 0.71 27.10 -12.91
N GLN A 268 1.01 28.37 -13.16
CA GLN A 268 1.99 28.76 -14.18
C GLN A 268 3.42 28.65 -13.66
N SER A 269 3.65 29.10 -12.43
CA SER A 269 4.96 29.04 -11.78
C SER A 269 5.22 27.68 -11.12
N GLY A 270 4.17 26.91 -10.81
CA GLY A 270 4.30 25.66 -10.06
C GLY A 270 4.72 25.89 -8.61
N ALA A 271 4.46 27.07 -8.06
CA ALA A 271 4.92 27.49 -6.73
C ALA A 271 3.81 28.19 -5.94
N PHE A 272 3.95 28.17 -4.61
CA PHE A 272 3.11 28.92 -3.69
C PHE A 272 3.56 30.39 -3.63
N ILE A 273 2.68 31.31 -4.03
CA ILE A 273 2.95 32.75 -4.06
C ILE A 273 2.29 33.41 -2.85
N LEU A 274 3.08 34.12 -2.05
CA LEU A 274 2.62 34.90 -0.90
C LEU A 274 1.51 35.89 -1.31
N GLN A 275 0.36 35.79 -0.64
CA GLN A 275 -0.79 36.67 -0.81
C GLN A 275 -0.89 37.69 0.33
N ASP A 276 -0.62 37.25 1.56
CA ASP A 276 -0.67 38.08 2.76
C ASP A 276 0.32 37.55 3.81
N SER A 277 1.18 38.42 4.33
CA SER A 277 2.18 38.06 5.34
C SER A 277 1.60 37.93 6.76
N ALA A 278 0.34 38.34 6.99
CA ALA A 278 -0.25 38.28 8.31
C ALA A 278 -1.76 38.05 8.24
N VAL A 279 -2.15 36.78 8.36
CA VAL A 279 -3.54 36.36 8.48
C VAL A 279 -3.81 35.69 9.82
N ILE A 280 -5.08 35.67 10.21
CA ILE A 280 -5.59 34.90 11.34
C ILE A 280 -6.43 33.76 10.76
N ALA A 281 -5.97 32.53 10.96
CA ALA A 281 -6.71 31.32 10.64
C ALA A 281 -7.51 30.90 11.88
N THR A 282 -8.84 30.82 11.74
CA THR A 282 -9.77 30.48 12.82
C THR A 282 -10.61 29.28 12.43
N VAL A 283 -10.58 28.23 13.25
CA VAL A 283 -11.49 27.07 13.16
C VAL A 283 -12.56 27.22 14.23
N SER A 284 -13.83 27.16 13.83
CA SER A 284 -14.96 27.37 14.74
C SER A 284 -16.14 26.45 14.47
N GLU A 285 -16.86 26.08 15.51
CA GLU A 285 -18.17 25.43 15.41
C GLU A 285 -19.24 26.48 15.06
N VAL A 286 -19.98 26.25 13.98
CA VAL A 286 -21.02 27.18 13.48
C VAL A 286 -22.44 26.61 13.61
N GLY A 287 -22.57 25.32 13.88
CA GLY A 287 -23.85 24.61 13.95
C GLY A 287 -23.72 23.24 14.59
N SER A 288 -24.79 22.44 14.57
CA SER A 288 -24.74 21.06 15.08
C SER A 288 -23.83 20.22 14.18
N TRP A 289 -22.63 19.89 14.66
CA TRP A 289 -21.61 19.14 13.91
C TRP A 289 -21.13 19.84 12.64
N GLN A 290 -21.27 21.16 12.58
CA GLN A 290 -20.82 21.97 11.45
C GLN A 290 -19.69 22.88 11.92
N TYR A 291 -18.57 22.79 11.23
CA TYR A 291 -17.36 23.54 11.54
C TYR A 291 -16.92 24.37 10.33
N TRP A 292 -16.21 25.44 10.60
CA TRP A 292 -15.85 26.46 9.62
C TRP A 292 -14.41 26.92 9.82
N LEU A 293 -13.64 26.90 8.73
CA LEU A 293 -12.32 27.49 8.63
C LEU A 293 -12.45 28.87 7.99
N GLN A 294 -12.00 29.89 8.71
CA GLN A 294 -11.97 31.27 8.27
C GLN A 294 -10.54 31.80 8.27
N ILE A 295 -10.13 32.44 7.18
CA ILE A 295 -8.84 33.11 7.05
C ILE A 295 -9.11 34.60 6.82
N THR A 296 -8.72 35.40 7.80
CA THR A 296 -8.95 36.85 7.82
C THR A 296 -7.62 37.58 7.85
N GLY A 297 -7.40 38.47 6.87
CA GLY A 297 -6.28 39.42 6.89
C GLY A 297 -6.66 40.72 7.59
N GLU A 298 -5.76 41.71 7.59
CA GLU A 298 -6.00 43.02 8.24
C GLU A 298 -7.09 43.83 7.52
N ASP A 299 -7.09 43.81 6.18
CA ASP A 299 -7.98 44.64 5.35
C ASP A 299 -9.22 43.91 4.82
N LYS A 300 -9.18 42.57 4.74
CA LYS A 300 -10.25 41.75 4.15
C LYS A 300 -10.24 40.31 4.64
N ASP A 301 -11.38 39.64 4.48
CA ASP A 301 -11.47 38.19 4.56
C ASP A 301 -10.95 37.56 3.26
N TRP A 302 -10.01 36.63 3.38
CA TRP A 302 -9.41 35.93 2.25
C TRP A 302 -10.21 34.70 1.86
N LEU A 303 -10.58 33.89 2.85
CA LEU A 303 -11.21 32.60 2.61
C LEU A 303 -12.12 32.22 3.77
N GLY A 304 -13.26 31.62 3.45
CA GLY A 304 -14.12 30.95 4.40
C GLY A 304 -14.66 29.68 3.78
N GLN A 305 -14.49 28.54 4.44
CA GLN A 305 -15.01 27.26 3.96
C GLN A 305 -15.43 26.33 5.09
N PRO A 306 -16.37 25.40 4.85
CA PRO A 306 -16.70 24.37 5.82
C PRO A 306 -15.50 23.45 6.04
N VAL A 307 -15.32 23.00 7.28
CA VAL A 307 -14.34 21.96 7.61
C VAL A 307 -15.01 20.61 7.41
N ILE A 308 -14.75 20.02 6.24
CA ILE A 308 -15.21 18.71 5.80
C ILE A 308 -14.03 17.97 5.18
N ALA A 309 -14.15 16.66 5.00
CA ALA A 309 -13.05 15.81 4.59
C ALA A 309 -12.42 16.17 3.22
N ASP A 310 -13.17 16.85 2.35
CA ASP A 310 -12.68 17.39 1.06
C ASP A 310 -11.61 18.50 1.21
N ILE A 311 -11.42 19.07 2.41
CA ILE A 311 -10.38 20.09 2.66
C ILE A 311 -8.97 19.57 2.38
N ASN A 312 -8.79 18.25 2.43
CA ASN A 312 -7.53 17.53 2.23
C ASN A 312 -6.32 18.17 2.93
N PRO A 313 -6.28 18.10 4.27
CA PRO A 313 -5.27 18.79 5.05
C PRO A 313 -3.91 18.07 4.96
N VAL A 314 -2.86 18.80 4.60
CA VAL A 314 -1.47 18.31 4.60
C VAL A 314 -0.61 19.24 5.46
N PHE A 315 0.07 18.69 6.45
CA PHE A 315 0.98 19.43 7.32
C PHE A 315 2.43 19.11 6.97
N ASN A 316 3.30 20.09 7.12
CA ASN A 316 4.74 19.91 6.97
C ASN A 316 5.41 20.74 8.07
N PHE A 317 5.85 20.05 9.12
CA PHE A 317 6.45 20.65 10.31
C PHE A 317 7.85 21.21 10.06
N GLU A 318 8.57 20.72 9.05
CA GLU A 318 9.88 21.24 8.68
C GLU A 318 9.77 22.66 8.09
N TYR A 319 8.80 22.86 7.20
CA TYR A 319 8.51 24.17 6.62
C TYR A 319 7.50 25.00 7.41
N LEU A 320 6.98 24.44 8.51
CA LEU A 320 5.95 25.02 9.37
C LEU A 320 4.71 25.41 8.57
N SER A 321 4.19 24.49 7.75
CA SER A 321 3.21 24.82 6.74
C SER A 321 2.05 23.84 6.66
N PHE A 322 0.86 24.40 6.45
CA PHE A 322 -0.39 23.68 6.27
C PHE A 322 -0.95 23.98 4.88
N ILE A 323 -1.05 22.94 4.05
CA ILE A 323 -1.60 23.00 2.70
C ILE A 323 -3.00 22.42 2.70
N PHE A 324 -3.92 23.08 2.01
CA PHE A 324 -5.30 22.62 1.90
C PHE A 324 -5.96 23.11 0.61
N ASN A 325 -7.02 22.41 0.20
CA ASN A 325 -7.76 22.74 -1.00
C ASN A 325 -9.04 23.52 -0.68
N HIS A 326 -9.43 24.39 -1.61
CA HIS A 326 -10.70 25.09 -1.60
C HIS A 326 -11.37 24.95 -2.97
N TYR A 327 -12.62 24.49 -2.96
CA TYR A 327 -13.43 24.30 -4.15
C TYR A 327 -14.50 25.39 -4.23
N THR A 328 -14.48 26.16 -5.31
CA THR A 328 -15.52 27.17 -5.56
C THR A 328 -16.77 26.55 -6.19
N SER A 329 -17.90 27.25 -6.13
CA SER A 329 -19.20 26.77 -6.63
C SER A 329 -19.26 26.49 -8.14
N ASP A 330 -18.26 26.96 -8.89
CA ASP A 330 -18.06 26.72 -10.31
C ASP A 330 -17.21 25.45 -10.60
N GLY A 331 -16.78 24.74 -9.55
CA GLY A 331 -15.97 23.52 -9.65
C GLY A 331 -14.46 23.78 -9.76
N SER A 332 -14.00 25.04 -9.68
CA SER A 332 -12.57 25.33 -9.68
C SER A 332 -11.94 24.96 -8.33
N ALA A 333 -10.75 24.35 -8.37
CA ALA A 333 -9.97 24.00 -7.17
C ALA A 333 -8.79 24.96 -7.01
N TYR A 334 -8.58 25.44 -5.78
CA TYR A 334 -7.46 26.29 -5.40
C TYR A 334 -6.71 25.66 -4.23
N SER A 335 -5.40 25.51 -4.35
CA SER A 335 -4.54 25.04 -3.27
C SER A 335 -3.93 26.22 -2.53
N TRP A 336 -4.17 26.30 -1.24
CA TRP A 336 -3.69 27.33 -0.35
C TRP A 336 -2.67 26.76 0.63
N LEU A 337 -1.76 27.60 1.09
CA LEU A 337 -0.78 27.26 2.11
C LEU A 337 -0.80 28.32 3.20
N LEU A 338 -0.92 27.87 4.45
CA LEU A 338 -0.70 28.66 5.65
C LEU A 338 0.68 28.34 6.23
N ARG A 339 1.52 29.35 6.42
CA ARG A 339 2.83 29.17 7.07
C ARG A 339 2.80 29.74 8.48
N PHE A 340 3.17 28.94 9.47
CA PHE A 340 3.20 29.30 10.89
C PHE A 340 4.59 29.77 11.33
N LYS A 341 4.63 30.44 12.49
CA LYS A 341 5.88 30.99 13.05
C LYS A 341 6.77 29.93 13.73
N ASP A 342 6.15 28.92 14.31
CA ASP A 342 6.78 27.85 15.08
C ASP A 342 5.87 26.62 15.14
N GLN A 343 6.47 25.48 15.43
CA GLN A 343 5.81 24.18 15.48
C GLN A 343 4.69 24.15 16.53
N GLU A 344 4.89 24.77 17.70
CA GLU A 344 3.85 24.85 18.75
C GLU A 344 2.57 25.57 18.25
N THR A 345 2.71 26.56 17.37
CA THR A 345 1.56 27.24 16.78
C THR A 345 0.87 26.39 15.71
N GLU A 346 1.64 25.65 14.93
CA GLU A 346 1.12 24.71 13.94
C GLU A 346 0.38 23.54 14.61
N GLU A 347 0.97 22.91 15.62
CA GLU A 347 0.37 21.81 16.38
C GLU A 347 -0.96 22.22 17.01
N ARG A 348 -1.03 23.40 17.65
CA ARG A 348 -2.28 23.92 18.22
C ARG A 348 -3.34 24.17 17.15
N PHE A 349 -2.93 24.57 15.94
CA PHE A 349 -3.85 24.73 14.82
C PHE A 349 -4.31 23.37 14.27
N GLN A 350 -3.39 22.42 14.12
CA GLN A 350 -3.67 21.05 13.70
C GLN A 350 -4.66 20.39 14.65
N GLU A 351 -4.41 20.41 15.97
CA GLU A 351 -5.30 19.84 16.97
C GLU A 351 -6.74 20.37 16.83
N GLY A 352 -6.92 21.68 16.69
CA GLY A 352 -8.26 22.26 16.55
C GLY A 352 -8.93 21.95 15.21
N LEU A 353 -8.17 21.83 14.12
CA LEU A 353 -8.68 21.40 12.82
C LEU A 353 -9.07 19.92 12.83
N MET A 354 -8.24 19.07 13.44
CA MET A 354 -8.47 17.64 13.54
C MET A 354 -9.66 17.33 14.46
N GLN A 355 -9.76 18.04 15.57
CA GLN A 355 -10.93 18.00 16.43
C GLN A 355 -12.21 18.32 15.64
N ALA A 356 -12.18 19.39 14.84
CA ALA A 356 -13.33 19.78 14.02
C ALA A 356 -13.73 18.69 13.01
N LEU A 357 -12.77 18.11 12.30
CA LEU A 357 -13.01 17.02 11.34
C LEU A 357 -13.56 15.77 12.00
N TRP A 358 -12.99 15.38 13.15
CA TRP A 358 -13.44 14.20 13.88
C TRP A 358 -14.84 14.38 14.45
N GLU A 359 -15.12 15.52 15.08
CA GLU A 359 -16.44 15.82 15.64
C GLU A 359 -17.52 15.90 14.55
N GLN A 360 -17.17 16.44 13.37
CA GLN A 360 -18.05 16.48 12.20
C GLN A 360 -18.40 15.08 11.68
N LEU A 361 -17.41 14.19 11.60
CA LEU A 361 -17.58 12.85 11.04
C LEU A 361 -18.32 11.89 11.99
N ASN A 362 -18.00 11.97 13.28
CA ASN A 362 -18.53 11.04 14.28
C ASN A 362 -19.80 11.54 14.97
N GLU A 363 -20.21 12.78 14.68
CA GLU A 363 -21.35 13.45 15.34
C GLU A 363 -21.30 13.31 16.87
N MET A 364 -20.09 13.39 17.42
CA MET A 364 -19.81 13.26 18.84
C MET A 364 -18.80 14.33 19.27
N LYS A 365 -18.98 14.90 20.45
CA LYS A 365 -18.03 15.87 21.00
C LYS A 365 -16.75 15.17 21.42
N TRP A 366 -15.61 15.77 21.08
CA TRP A 366 -14.26 15.25 21.35
C TRP A 366 -14.03 14.94 22.83
N THR A 367 -14.58 15.76 23.72
CA THR A 367 -14.53 15.55 25.17
C THR A 367 -15.20 14.26 25.64
N LYS A 368 -16.08 13.67 24.82
CA LYS A 368 -16.76 12.39 25.11
C LYS A 368 -16.10 11.18 24.44
N ALA A 369 -15.14 11.39 23.54
CA ALA A 369 -14.31 10.34 22.98
C ALA A 369 -13.44 9.69 24.07
N LYS A 370 -13.13 8.39 23.92
CA LYS A 370 -12.17 7.72 24.81
C LYS A 370 -10.76 8.23 24.50
N ASP A 371 -9.87 8.19 25.50
CA ASP A 371 -8.50 8.67 25.31
C ASP A 371 -7.74 7.85 24.26
N ASP A 372 -8.00 6.53 24.17
CA ASP A 372 -7.46 5.66 23.11
C ASP A 372 -7.93 6.10 21.70
N ASP A 373 -9.20 6.51 21.56
CA ASP A 373 -9.75 6.99 20.29
C ASP A 373 -9.15 8.35 19.89
N ARG A 374 -8.82 9.19 20.89
CA ARG A 374 -8.17 10.48 20.64
C ARG A 374 -6.72 10.29 20.21
N GLN A 375 -5.99 9.40 20.87
CA GLN A 375 -4.60 9.11 20.53
C GLN A 375 -4.51 8.50 19.13
N TYR A 376 -5.39 7.55 18.79
CA TYR A 376 -5.46 6.99 17.44
C TYR A 376 -5.72 8.03 16.35
N VAL A 377 -6.54 9.04 16.63
CA VAL A 377 -6.84 10.14 15.70
C VAL A 377 -5.71 11.18 15.68
N LEU A 378 -4.86 11.27 16.69
CA LEU A 378 -3.67 12.11 16.61
C LEU A 378 -2.58 11.38 15.84
N ASP A 379 -2.37 10.09 16.11
CA ASP A 379 -1.36 9.25 15.48
C ASP A 379 -1.66 9.04 13.98
N ALA A 380 -2.90 8.70 13.61
CA ALA A 380 -3.30 8.52 12.21
C ALA A 380 -3.19 9.80 11.35
N PHE A 381 -3.03 10.97 11.98
CA PHE A 381 -2.87 12.25 11.31
C PHE A 381 -1.45 12.80 11.44
N GLN A 382 -0.60 12.25 12.31
CA GLN A 382 0.87 12.42 12.22
C GLN A 382 1.40 11.73 10.97
N ASP A 383 0.78 10.64 10.51
CA ASP A 383 1.11 10.00 9.21
C ASP A 383 0.80 10.89 7.97
N LEU A 384 0.08 12.02 8.13
CA LEU A 384 -0.19 12.98 7.05
C LEU A 384 0.89 14.07 6.93
N THR A 385 1.99 13.93 7.65
CA THR A 385 3.08 14.90 7.66
C THR A 385 4.07 14.59 6.56
N MET A 386 4.39 15.58 5.73
CA MET A 386 5.42 15.41 4.70
C MET A 386 6.81 15.50 5.36
N GLU A 387 7.58 14.41 5.34
CA GLU A 387 9.02 14.42 5.60
C GLU A 387 9.76 14.61 4.27
N ASP A 388 10.74 15.51 4.21
CA ASP A 388 11.56 15.67 3.00
C ASP A 388 12.44 14.44 2.78
N ALA A 389 12.62 14.06 1.51
CA ALA A 389 13.57 13.03 1.13
C ALA A 389 14.98 13.46 1.54
N PRO A 390 15.82 12.55 2.10
CA PRO A 390 17.17 12.90 2.48
C PRO A 390 17.92 13.46 1.25
N ASP A 391 18.57 14.61 1.43
CA ASP A 391 19.43 15.22 0.41
C ASP A 391 20.40 14.15 -0.11
N GLU A 392 20.23 13.73 -1.36
CA GLU A 392 21.17 12.86 -2.06
C GLU A 392 22.50 13.61 -2.18
N VAL A 393 23.38 13.42 -1.19
CA VAL A 393 24.80 13.71 -1.31
C VAL A 393 25.33 12.87 -2.47
N GLN A 394 25.62 13.54 -3.58
CA GLN A 394 26.36 12.97 -4.70
C GLN A 394 27.73 12.50 -4.18
N GLU A 395 27.86 11.20 -3.91
CA GLU A 395 29.15 10.56 -3.74
C GLU A 395 29.82 10.44 -5.13
N GLU A 396 30.77 11.32 -5.39
CA GLU A 396 31.80 11.07 -6.40
C GLU A 396 32.85 10.13 -5.79
N ASP A 397 33.02 8.99 -6.44
CA ASP A 397 34.01 7.94 -6.19
C ASP A 397 35.45 8.48 -6.02
N GLU A 398 36.06 8.23 -4.85
CA GLU A 398 37.52 8.04 -4.77
C GLU A 398 37.82 6.75 -3.99
N VAL A 399 38.11 5.70 -4.74
CA VAL A 399 38.63 4.41 -4.27
C VAL A 399 40.14 4.54 -4.09
N GLU A 400 40.64 4.46 -2.86
CA GLU A 400 42.01 3.97 -2.60
C GLU A 400 41.99 2.90 -1.51
N GLU A 401 42.46 1.71 -1.91
CA GLU A 401 42.70 0.55 -1.07
C GLU A 401 43.83 0.81 -0.07
N GLU A 402 43.67 0.39 1.19
CA GLU A 402 44.77 -0.21 1.96
C GLU A 402 44.24 -1.36 2.83
N VAL A 403 44.98 -2.46 2.79
CA VAL A 403 44.70 -3.79 3.35
C VAL A 403 45.45 -3.95 4.67
N GLU A 404 44.85 -4.65 5.65
CA GLU A 404 45.45 -5.51 6.70
C GLU A 404 44.81 -5.28 8.09
N ASP A 405 44.12 -6.28 8.65
CA ASP A 405 44.69 -7.30 9.55
C ASP A 405 43.59 -8.03 10.35
N ASP A 406 43.76 -9.34 10.47
CA ASP A 406 42.89 -10.31 11.14
C ASP A 406 43.22 -10.34 12.65
N GLY A 407 42.22 -10.15 13.52
CA GLY A 407 42.48 -10.13 14.95
C GLY A 407 41.23 -10.16 15.83
N GLN A 408 40.77 -11.36 16.17
CA GLN A 408 39.93 -11.61 17.35
C GLN A 408 40.57 -10.98 18.60
N ARG A 409 39.84 -10.09 19.28
CA ARG A 409 40.21 -9.62 20.62
C ARG A 409 39.00 -9.60 21.55
N SER A 410 39.01 -10.58 22.46
CA SER A 410 38.21 -10.65 23.68
C SER A 410 38.64 -9.61 24.71
N GLU A 411 37.64 -9.06 25.40
CA GLU A 411 37.65 -8.54 26.80
C GLU A 411 38.76 -7.58 27.24
N HIS A 412 38.41 -6.33 27.57
CA HIS A 412 38.30 -5.87 28.96
C HIS A 412 37.83 -4.41 29.04
N TYR A 413 36.99 -4.13 30.04
CA TYR A 413 36.55 -2.82 30.53
C TYR A 413 37.60 -1.70 30.43
N ASP A 414 37.20 -0.56 29.85
CA ASP A 414 37.78 0.72 30.20
C ASP A 414 36.74 1.57 30.94
N SER A 415 37.19 2.14 32.05
CA SER A 415 36.42 2.80 33.10
C SER A 415 36.82 4.26 33.10
N ASP A 416 36.18 5.07 32.27
CA ASP A 416 35.94 6.52 32.47
C ASP A 416 35.30 7.07 31.20
N GLU A 417 33.97 7.08 31.12
CA GLU A 417 33.24 8.22 30.54
C GLU A 417 31.87 8.31 31.22
N SER A 418 31.59 9.53 31.67
CA SER A 418 30.48 9.95 32.51
C SER A 418 29.23 10.23 31.70
N GLU A 419 28.10 9.69 32.20
CA GLU A 419 26.73 10.16 32.00
C GLU A 419 26.17 10.15 30.57
N ASP A 420 25.91 8.94 30.04
CA ASP A 420 24.57 8.56 29.57
C ASP A 420 24.48 7.03 29.53
N ASP A 421 24.26 6.42 30.72
CA ASP A 421 23.83 5.03 30.82
C ASP A 421 22.43 4.95 30.20
N VAL A 422 22.36 4.69 28.90
CA VAL A 422 21.16 4.16 28.26
C VAL A 422 20.73 2.93 29.06
N VAL A 423 19.59 3.06 29.75
CA VAL A 423 18.98 1.99 30.53
C VAL A 423 18.63 0.84 29.58
N THR A 424 19.57 -0.09 29.38
CA THR A 424 19.39 -1.30 28.55
C THR A 424 18.87 -2.49 29.36
N ARG A 425 18.53 -2.30 30.64
CA ARG A 425 17.91 -3.32 31.49
C ARG A 425 16.48 -2.93 31.83
N ASP A 426 15.52 -3.64 31.25
CA ASP A 426 14.21 -3.83 31.86
C ASP A 426 14.41 -4.28 33.33
N ASP A 427 13.79 -3.58 34.28
CA ASP A 427 13.81 -3.87 35.73
C ASP A 427 13.00 -5.13 36.11
N ASP A 428 12.83 -6.07 35.17
CA ASP A 428 11.94 -7.23 35.24
C ASP A 428 12.58 -8.46 35.91
N GLY A 429 13.83 -8.36 36.39
CA GLY A 429 14.54 -9.43 37.13
C GLY A 429 14.83 -10.73 36.36
N ASN A 430 14.30 -10.90 35.15
CA ASN A 430 14.49 -12.07 34.30
C ASN A 430 15.91 -12.09 33.70
N VAL A 431 16.54 -13.27 33.61
CA VAL A 431 17.88 -13.49 33.02
C VAL A 431 17.78 -14.31 31.73
N ASN A 432 18.76 -14.16 30.84
CA ASN A 432 18.84 -14.94 29.60
C ASN A 432 18.98 -16.42 29.94
N SER A 433 18.06 -17.25 29.46
CA SER A 433 17.94 -18.66 29.84
C SER A 433 18.32 -19.63 28.73
N GLN A 434 18.18 -19.26 27.46
CA GLN A 434 18.55 -20.11 26.31
C GLN A 434 19.04 -19.29 25.12
N LEU A 435 19.85 -19.92 24.27
CA LEU A 435 20.33 -19.38 22.99
C LEU A 435 20.13 -20.44 21.89
N ALA A 436 19.54 -20.04 20.77
CA ALA A 436 19.46 -20.84 19.55
C ALA A 436 19.97 -20.03 18.36
N VAL A 437 20.86 -20.59 17.54
CA VAL A 437 21.46 -19.89 16.40
C VAL A 437 20.94 -20.53 15.12
N GLY A 438 20.34 -19.72 14.26
CA GLY A 438 19.83 -20.11 12.95
C GLY A 438 20.94 -20.17 11.90
N TYR A 439 20.76 -21.06 10.94
CA TYR A 439 21.67 -21.35 9.84
C TYR A 439 21.37 -20.55 8.56
N LYS A 440 20.09 -20.27 8.25
CA LYS A 440 19.67 -19.71 6.96
C LYS A 440 19.71 -18.18 6.92
N HIS A 441 19.37 -17.55 8.03
CA HIS A 441 19.25 -16.09 8.13
C HIS A 441 20.28 -15.46 9.06
N ASP A 442 21.27 -16.23 9.54
CA ASP A 442 22.29 -15.81 10.51
C ASP A 442 21.69 -15.03 11.70
N ARG A 443 20.58 -15.54 12.24
CA ARG A 443 19.88 -14.94 13.40
C ARG A 443 20.12 -15.76 14.66
N SER A 444 20.37 -15.08 15.78
CA SER A 444 20.49 -15.67 17.11
C SER A 444 19.28 -15.31 17.96
N PHE A 445 18.66 -16.32 18.58
CA PHE A 445 17.47 -16.18 19.39
C PHE A 445 17.83 -16.43 20.86
N VAL A 446 17.63 -15.43 21.71
CA VAL A 446 17.92 -15.48 23.14
C VAL A 446 16.62 -15.44 23.94
N VAL A 447 16.32 -16.51 24.67
CA VAL A 447 15.13 -16.57 25.53
C VAL A 447 15.42 -15.88 26.85
N ARG A 448 14.52 -15.00 27.30
CA ARG A 448 14.57 -14.31 28.59
C ARG A 448 13.16 -14.26 29.20
N GLY A 449 12.90 -15.14 30.15
CA GLY A 449 11.55 -15.25 30.75
C GLY A 449 10.50 -15.66 29.70
N SER A 450 9.49 -14.83 29.48
CA SER A 450 8.44 -15.00 28.45
C SER A 450 8.72 -14.22 27.16
N LYS A 451 9.90 -13.60 27.04
CA LYS A 451 10.36 -12.83 25.88
C LYS A 451 11.48 -13.59 25.15
N ILE A 452 11.59 -13.43 23.83
CA ILE A 452 12.69 -13.99 23.02
C ILE A 452 13.30 -12.85 22.21
N GLY A 453 14.52 -12.44 22.56
CA GLY A 453 15.29 -11.47 21.79
C GLY A 453 15.87 -12.11 20.52
N VAL A 454 15.76 -11.42 19.39
CA VAL A 454 16.29 -11.84 18.09
C VAL A 454 17.43 -10.90 17.74
N PHE A 455 18.59 -11.47 17.43
CA PHE A 455 19.81 -10.76 17.08
C PHE A 455 20.25 -11.17 15.68
N LYS A 456 20.67 -10.21 14.87
CA LYS A 456 21.21 -10.43 13.53
C LYS A 456 22.74 -10.38 13.60
N HIS A 457 23.43 -11.19 12.81
CA HIS A 457 24.86 -11.01 12.63
C HIS A 457 25.14 -9.92 11.59
N THR A 458 26.01 -9.00 11.96
CA THR A 458 26.58 -8.01 11.03
C THR A 458 27.74 -8.65 10.23
N PRO A 459 28.10 -8.11 9.05
CA PRO A 459 29.26 -8.57 8.28
C PRO A 459 30.58 -8.57 9.07
N ASN A 460 30.66 -7.78 10.14
CA ASN A 460 31.81 -7.68 11.04
C ASN A 460 31.76 -8.68 12.21
N ASN A 461 30.90 -9.70 12.13
CA ASN A 461 30.75 -10.75 13.15
C ASN A 461 30.30 -10.25 14.53
N ASN A 462 29.65 -9.08 14.60
CA ASN A 462 28.98 -8.57 15.79
C ASN A 462 27.49 -8.91 15.76
N LEU A 463 26.90 -9.14 16.94
CA LEU A 463 25.47 -9.35 17.11
C LEU A 463 24.77 -8.01 17.31
N GLU A 464 23.84 -7.69 16.43
CA GLU A 464 22.98 -6.52 16.51
C GLU A 464 21.58 -6.94 16.93
N PHE A 465 21.00 -6.25 17.91
CA PHE A 465 19.62 -6.51 18.34
C PHE A 465 18.66 -6.11 17.22
N SER A 466 17.84 -7.05 16.76
CA SER A 466 16.90 -6.82 15.66
C SER A 466 15.49 -6.62 16.17
N THR A 467 14.99 -7.51 17.02
CA THR A 467 13.61 -7.41 17.55
C THR A 467 13.45 -8.27 18.80
N ASN A 468 12.33 -8.13 19.51
CA ASN A 468 12.01 -8.95 20.67
C ASN A 468 10.59 -9.52 20.54
N ILE A 469 10.49 -10.85 20.48
CA ILE A 469 9.21 -11.54 20.48
C ILE A 469 8.68 -11.55 21.92
N SER A 470 7.81 -10.59 22.18
CA SER A 470 7.20 -10.38 23.49
C SER A 470 5.99 -11.29 23.69
N LYS A 471 5.81 -11.81 24.91
CA LYS A 471 4.62 -12.57 25.35
C LYS A 471 4.40 -13.89 24.62
N VAL A 472 5.32 -14.84 24.76
CA VAL A 472 5.11 -16.22 24.29
C VAL A 472 3.87 -16.84 24.98
N THR A 473 2.79 -17.01 24.23
CA THR A 473 1.53 -17.62 24.67
C THR A 473 1.31 -18.98 24.04
N THR A 474 0.67 -19.90 24.76
CA THR A 474 0.11 -21.11 24.16
C THR A 474 -0.98 -20.75 23.15
N PRO A 475 -1.38 -21.67 22.24
CA PRO A 475 -2.52 -21.44 21.33
C PRO A 475 -3.84 -21.12 22.05
N LYS A 476 -3.92 -21.40 23.35
CA LYS A 476 -5.04 -21.10 24.24
C LYS A 476 -4.90 -19.76 24.96
N GLY A 477 -3.94 -18.92 24.57
CA GLY A 477 -3.69 -17.57 25.09
C GLY A 477 -2.98 -17.50 26.45
N LYS A 478 -2.43 -18.62 26.96
CA LYS A 478 -1.76 -18.62 28.27
C LYS A 478 -0.28 -18.31 28.10
N LEU A 479 0.19 -17.23 28.71
CA LEU A 479 1.60 -16.87 28.80
C LEU A 479 2.42 -17.98 29.48
N PHE A 480 3.57 -18.32 28.90
CA PHE A 480 4.54 -19.23 29.53
C PHE A 480 5.98 -18.85 29.19
N SER A 481 6.92 -19.34 30.00
CA SER A 481 8.36 -19.21 29.76
C SER A 481 8.89 -20.52 29.15
N PRO A 482 9.44 -20.50 27.93
CA PRO A 482 10.01 -21.69 27.31
C PRO A 482 11.25 -22.18 28.08
N LYS A 483 11.25 -23.45 28.48
CA LYS A 483 12.37 -24.08 29.17
C LYS A 483 13.45 -24.58 28.21
N LYS A 484 13.03 -25.11 27.06
CA LYS A 484 13.88 -25.58 25.98
C LYS A 484 13.33 -25.09 24.66
N VAL A 485 14.25 -24.73 23.77
CA VAL A 485 13.93 -24.24 22.43
C VAL A 485 14.81 -24.94 21.41
N MET A 486 14.29 -25.17 20.21
CA MET A 486 15.06 -25.70 19.08
C MET A 486 14.49 -25.15 17.78
N LEU A 487 15.37 -24.70 16.88
CA LEU A 487 14.99 -24.29 15.54
C LEU A 487 14.64 -25.51 14.68
N HIS A 488 13.66 -25.35 13.81
CA HIS A 488 13.10 -26.41 12.99
C HIS A 488 12.68 -25.86 11.62
N ALA A 489 12.67 -26.73 10.61
CA ALA A 489 12.31 -26.38 9.23
C ALA A 489 13.10 -25.18 8.69
N GLU A 490 14.44 -25.28 8.67
CA GLU A 490 15.34 -24.23 8.16
C GLU A 490 15.12 -22.85 8.79
N ASP A 491 14.95 -22.83 10.12
CA ASP A 491 14.77 -21.61 10.94
C ASP A 491 13.46 -20.84 10.71
N THR A 492 12.51 -21.39 9.94
CA THR A 492 11.16 -20.83 9.85
C THR A 492 10.34 -21.12 11.11
N ASN A 493 10.67 -22.18 11.86
CA ASN A 493 9.93 -22.59 13.04
C ASN A 493 10.83 -22.75 14.27
N MET A 494 10.27 -22.51 15.46
CA MET A 494 10.90 -22.78 16.74
C MET A 494 10.00 -23.70 17.58
N ILE A 495 10.54 -24.83 18.00
CA ILE A 495 9.87 -25.76 18.90
C ILE A 495 10.18 -25.35 20.35
N LEU A 496 9.14 -25.09 21.13
CA LEU A 496 9.21 -24.63 22.51
C LEU A 496 8.65 -25.69 23.46
N GLN A 497 9.27 -25.83 24.62
CA GLN A 497 8.76 -26.65 25.71
C GLN A 497 8.33 -25.78 26.90
N ASN A 498 7.12 -26.02 27.41
CA ASN A 498 6.60 -25.38 28.62
C ASN A 498 6.90 -26.22 29.86
N GLU A 499 7.32 -25.59 30.96
CA GLU A 499 7.54 -26.27 32.23
C GLU A 499 6.23 -26.69 32.92
N ASN A 500 5.15 -25.93 32.70
CA ASN A 500 3.83 -26.20 33.27
C ASN A 500 3.06 -27.30 32.53
N ASP A 501 3.45 -27.62 31.30
CA ASP A 501 2.88 -28.70 30.49
C ASP A 501 4.01 -29.48 29.79
N PRO A 502 4.70 -30.38 30.53
CA PRO A 502 5.89 -31.06 30.01
C PRO A 502 5.56 -32.15 28.99
N ASN A 503 4.28 -32.46 28.78
CA ASN A 503 3.81 -33.54 27.91
C ASN A 503 3.49 -33.05 26.48
N SER A 504 3.51 -31.74 26.29
CA SER A 504 3.21 -31.08 25.02
C SER A 504 4.43 -30.28 24.55
N LEU A 505 4.61 -30.23 23.23
CA LEU A 505 5.54 -29.32 22.57
C LEU A 505 4.74 -28.29 21.79
N TYR A 506 5.29 -27.09 21.69
CA TYR A 506 4.63 -25.97 21.04
C TYR A 506 5.45 -25.59 19.82
N ARG A 507 4.82 -25.56 18.63
CA ARG A 507 5.47 -25.05 17.43
C ARG A 507 5.16 -23.58 17.31
N MET A 508 6.20 -22.77 17.42
CA MET A 508 6.18 -21.36 17.14
C MET A 508 6.63 -21.13 15.71
N ASP A 509 5.86 -20.34 14.98
CA ASP A 509 6.30 -19.82 13.69
C ASP A 509 7.14 -18.57 13.96
N LEU A 510 8.35 -18.54 13.42
CA LEU A 510 9.27 -17.42 13.62
C LEU A 510 9.01 -16.25 12.68
N GLU A 511 8.27 -16.45 11.60
CA GLU A 511 7.81 -15.36 10.73
C GLU A 511 6.71 -14.58 11.44
N TYR A 512 5.70 -15.28 11.99
CA TYR A 512 4.57 -14.65 12.70
C TYR A 512 4.83 -14.35 14.19
N GLY A 513 5.94 -14.85 14.76
CA GLY A 513 6.25 -14.69 16.19
C GLY A 513 5.24 -15.32 17.15
N LYS A 514 4.43 -16.29 16.70
CA LYS A 514 3.32 -16.90 17.49
C LYS A 514 3.40 -18.42 17.53
N VAL A 515 2.91 -19.00 18.63
CA VAL A 515 2.72 -20.45 18.73
C VAL A 515 1.50 -20.86 17.91
N VAL A 516 1.75 -21.50 16.77
CA VAL A 516 0.73 -21.92 15.80
C VAL A 516 0.17 -23.31 16.09
N ASP A 517 0.96 -24.22 16.67
CA ASP A 517 0.50 -25.58 16.99
C ASP A 517 0.90 -26.04 18.40
N GLU A 518 0.05 -26.90 18.97
CA GLU A 518 0.32 -27.68 20.17
C GLU A 518 0.41 -29.17 19.79
N TRP A 519 1.58 -29.76 19.96
CA TRP A 519 1.86 -31.17 19.73
C TRP A 519 1.83 -31.91 21.05
N LYS A 520 0.73 -32.63 21.28
CA LYS A 520 0.61 -33.52 22.43
C LYS A 520 1.37 -34.82 22.15
N VAL A 521 2.47 -35.04 22.87
CA VAL A 521 3.33 -36.22 22.66
C VAL A 521 2.77 -37.45 23.36
N HIS A 522 2.34 -37.32 24.61
CA HIS A 522 1.78 -38.41 25.39
C HIS A 522 0.91 -37.92 26.55
N ASP A 523 -0.01 -38.73 27.07
CA ASP A 523 -0.87 -38.34 28.19
C ASP A 523 -0.14 -38.33 29.54
N ASP A 524 0.72 -39.31 29.80
CA ASP A 524 1.38 -39.50 31.11
C ASP A 524 2.91 -39.44 31.10
N ILE A 525 3.55 -39.20 29.94
CA ILE A 525 5.02 -39.23 29.81
C ILE A 525 5.51 -37.83 29.44
N PRO A 526 6.30 -37.18 30.31
CA PRO A 526 6.87 -35.87 30.01
C PRO A 526 7.99 -35.99 28.97
N VAL A 527 8.05 -35.03 28.06
CA VAL A 527 9.15 -34.89 27.11
C VAL A 527 10.36 -34.38 27.88
N THR A 528 11.44 -35.14 27.95
CA THR A 528 12.66 -34.68 28.64
C THR A 528 13.59 -33.90 27.71
N THR A 529 13.66 -34.28 26.43
CA THR A 529 14.47 -33.67 25.38
C THR A 529 13.83 -33.99 24.02
N PHE A 530 14.01 -33.09 23.05
CA PHE A 530 13.69 -33.28 21.64
C PHE A 530 14.93 -32.91 20.81
N ALA A 531 15.15 -33.63 19.72
CA ALA A 531 16.34 -33.52 18.87
C ALA A 531 15.96 -33.92 17.43
N PRO A 532 16.70 -33.46 16.39
CA PRO A 532 16.38 -33.79 15.01
C PRO A 532 16.69 -35.26 14.72
N GLU A 533 15.89 -35.89 13.86
CA GLU A 533 16.07 -37.31 13.49
C GLU A 533 17.35 -37.54 12.65
N LYS A 534 17.83 -36.52 11.95
CA LYS A 534 19.09 -36.55 11.20
C LYS A 534 19.93 -35.33 11.55
N ALA A 535 21.15 -35.57 12.00
CA ALA A 535 22.18 -34.53 12.09
C ALA A 535 22.72 -34.30 10.67
N SER A 536 22.40 -33.16 10.07
CA SER A 536 23.13 -32.67 8.89
C SER A 536 24.50 -32.19 9.39
N PHE A 537 25.54 -32.98 9.10
CA PHE A 537 26.94 -32.59 9.30
C PHE A 537 27.44 -31.79 8.10
#